data_AF-A0A1B1CKC1-F1
#
_entry.id   AF-A0A1B1CKC1-F1
#
_cell.length_a   1.000
_cell.length_b   1.000
_cell.length_c   1.000
_cell.angle_alpha   90.00
_cell.angle_beta   90.00
_cell.angle_gamma   90.00
#
_symmetry.space_group_name_H-M   'P 1'
#
loop_
_entity.id
_entity.type
_entity.pdbx_description
1 polymer ?
#
loop_
_entity_poly.entity_id
_entity_poly.type
_entity_poly.pdbx_seq_one_letter_code
_entity_poly.pdbx_strand_id
1 'polypeptide(L)' 'MTADALTARLATLHDVASKVAAFRLERFHGRDGWFVETKGPADYVSAVDRDAETLARRLLAFDFPDDLVVGEEQGGRDR' A
#
# COMPACT_ATOMS: atom_id res chain seq x y z
N MET A 1 5.75 7.28 22.61
CA MET A 1 6.79 6.82 21.67
C MET A 1 8.03 7.69 21.87
N THR A 2 9.22 7.09 21.97
CA THR A 2 10.49 7.83 22.07
C THR A 2 10.98 8.27 20.70
N ALA A 3 11.99 9.16 20.65
CA ALA A 3 12.63 9.56 19.40
C ALA A 3 13.21 8.34 18.65
N ASP A 4 13.92 7.46 19.35
CA ASP A 4 14.49 6.25 18.75
C ASP A 4 13.41 5.32 18.19
N ALA A 5 12.29 5.17 18.90
CA ALA A 5 11.16 4.36 18.43
C ALA A 5 10.51 4.96 17.17
N LEU A 6 10.46 6.30 17.07
CA LEU A 6 10.00 6.99 15.85
C LEU A 6 10.98 6.80 14.69
N THR A 7 12.28 6.87 14.93
CA THR A 7 13.31 6.64 13.91
C THR A 7 13.24 5.22 13.36
N ALA A 8 13.08 4.22 14.24
CA ALA A 8 12.90 2.83 13.83
C ALA A 8 11.64 2.63 12.97
N ARG A 9 10.49 3.19 13.41
CA ARG A 9 9.24 3.15 12.64
C ARG A 9 9.39 3.82 11.27
N LEU A 10 10.05 4.97 11.19
CA LEU A 10 10.29 5.66 9.93
C LEU A 10 11.12 4.80 8.97
N ALA A 11 12.18 4.16 9.46
CA ALA A 11 13.01 3.27 8.65
C ALA A 11 12.19 2.10 8.05
N THR A 12 11.34 1.47 8.86
CA THR A 12 10.42 0.42 8.40
C THR A 12 9.46 0.95 7.33
N LEU A 13 8.82 2.10 7.56
CA LEU A 13 7.90 2.70 6.60
C LEU A 13 8.58 3.03 5.27
N HIS A 14 9.84 3.45 5.30
CA HIS A 14 10.63 3.71 4.11
C HIS A 14 10.88 2.45 3.28
N ASP A 15 11.17 1.33 3.95
CA ASP A 15 11.33 0.02 3.31
C ASP A 15 10.00 -0.49 2.71
N VAL A 16 8.90 -0.38 3.45
CA VAL A 16 7.55 -0.72 2.94
C VAL A 16 7.20 0.09 1.70
N ALA A 17 7.37 1.42 1.75
CA ALA A 17 7.11 2.30 0.62
C ALA A 17 7.97 1.94 -0.60
N SER A 18 9.24 1.62 -0.38
CA SER A 18 10.17 1.23 -1.44
C SER A 18 9.76 -0.07 -2.13
N LYS A 19 9.34 -1.08 -1.35
CA LYS A 19 8.84 -2.36 -1.86
C LYS A 19 7.56 -2.20 -2.67
N VAL A 20 6.61 -1.40 -2.17
CA VAL A 20 5.35 -1.11 -2.86
C VAL A 20 5.59 -0.31 -4.14
N ALA A 21 6.52 0.66 -4.12
CA ALA A 21 6.89 1.41 -5.31
C ALA A 21 7.51 0.53 -6.39
N ALA A 22 8.45 -0.35 -6.03
CA ALA A 22 9.05 -1.30 -6.96
C ALA A 22 7.99 -2.24 -7.57
N PHE A 23 7.08 -2.77 -6.75
CA PHE A 23 5.95 -3.60 -7.17
C PHE A 23 5.05 -2.89 -8.20
N ARG A 24 4.70 -1.62 -7.94
CA ARG A 24 3.85 -0.83 -8.85
C ARG A 24 4.58 -0.51 -10.15
N LEU A 25 5.86 -0.16 -10.08
CA LEU A 25 6.67 0.16 -11.25
C LEU A 25 6.83 -1.04 -12.18
N GLU A 26 7.11 -2.22 -11.61
CA GLU A 26 7.17 -3.48 -12.37
C GLU A 26 5.87 -3.72 -13.15
N ARG A 27 4.73 -3.63 -12.47
CA ARG A 27 3.41 -3.83 -13.09
C ARG A 27 3.14 -2.76 -14.14
N PHE A 28 3.50 -1.51 -13.85
CA PHE A 28 3.31 -0.41 -14.79
C PHE A 28 4.09 -0.65 -16.09
N HIS A 29 5.30 -1.21 -16.03
CA HIS A 29 6.02 -1.60 -17.23
C HIS A 29 5.34 -2.74 -18.00
N GLY A 30 4.64 -3.64 -17.32
CA GLY A 30 3.83 -4.72 -17.92
C GLY A 30 2.34 -4.38 -18.07
N ARG A 31 1.97 -3.11 -18.27
CA ARG A 31 0.57 -2.64 -18.17
C ARG A 31 -0.34 -2.99 -19.35
N ASP A 32 0.15 -3.73 -20.33
CA ASP A 32 -0.65 -4.12 -21.47
C ASP A 32 -1.84 -4.98 -21.02
N GLY A 33 -3.05 -4.53 -21.34
CA GLY A 33 -4.29 -5.21 -20.96
C GLY A 33 -4.80 -4.93 -19.54
N TRP A 34 -4.29 -3.90 -18.85
CA TRP A 34 -4.85 -3.48 -17.56
C TRP A 34 -6.34 -3.14 -17.65
N PHE A 35 -7.08 -3.61 -16.65
CA PHE A 35 -8.45 -3.19 -16.41
C PHE A 35 -8.47 -2.08 -15.37
N VAL A 36 -9.12 -0.97 -15.72
CA VAL A 36 -9.33 0.19 -14.85
C VAL A 36 -10.84 0.34 -14.66
N GLU A 37 -11.25 0.43 -13.40
CA GLU A 37 -12.62 0.68 -12.99
C GLU A 37 -12.83 2.15 -12.63
N THR A 38 -14.07 2.62 -12.73
CA THR A 38 -14.48 3.96 -12.33
C THR A 38 -15.37 3.85 -11.09
N LYS A 39 -14.93 4.41 -9.96
CA LYS A 39 -15.69 4.46 -8.70
C LYS A 39 -16.64 5.68 -8.64
N GLY A 40 -16.35 6.72 -9.41
CA GLY A 40 -17.13 7.94 -9.50
C GLY A 40 -16.62 8.86 -10.62
N PRO A 41 -17.24 10.03 -10.85
CA PRO A 41 -16.77 10.97 -11.85
C PRO A 41 -15.29 11.34 -11.58
N ALA A 42 -14.41 10.98 -12.53
CA ALA A 42 -12.96 11.16 -12.42
C ALA A 42 -12.27 10.45 -11.23
N ASP A 43 -12.89 9.39 -10.69
CA ASP A 43 -12.32 8.53 -9.67
C ASP A 43 -12.09 7.14 -10.27
N TYR A 44 -10.81 6.79 -10.48
CA TYR A 44 -10.38 5.59 -11.20
C TYR A 44 -9.52 4.72 -10.30
N VAL A 45 -9.68 3.41 -10.45
CA VAL A 45 -8.92 2.42 -9.71
C VAL A 45 -8.51 1.28 -10.63
N SER A 46 -7.26 0.85 -10.55
CA SER A 46 -6.78 -0.36 -11.20
C SER A 46 -6.65 -1.51 -10.21
N ALA A 47 -6.54 -2.74 -10.72
CA ALA A 47 -6.15 -3.88 -9.88
C ALA A 47 -4.81 -3.63 -9.15
N VAL A 48 -3.90 -2.87 -9.76
CA VAL A 48 -2.58 -2.58 -9.20
C VAL A 48 -2.66 -1.65 -7.99
N ASP A 49 -3.64 -0.73 -7.95
CA ASP A 49 -3.85 0.13 -6.78
C ASP A 49 -4.32 -0.70 -5.57
N ARG A 50 -5.26 -1.62 -5.79
CA ARG A 50 -5.76 -2.53 -4.75
C ARG A 50 -4.70 -3.51 -4.26
N ASP A 51 -3.92 -4.08 -5.17
CA ASP A 51 -2.85 -5.00 -4.80
C ASP A 51 -1.70 -4.28 -4.09
N ALA A 52 -1.41 -3.03 -4.46
CA ALA A 52 -0.40 -2.22 -3.79
C ALA A 52 -0.81 -1.92 -2.33
N GLU A 53 -2.07 -1.57 -2.09
CA GLU A 53 -2.59 -1.41 -0.73
C GLU A 53 -2.53 -2.73 0.05
N THR A 54 -2.93 -3.84 -0.57
CA THR A 54 -2.86 -5.18 0.04
C THR A 54 -1.43 -5.55 0.45
N LEU A 55 -0.45 -5.29 -0.42
CA LEU A 55 0.96 -5.52 -0.12
C LEU A 55 1.43 -4.63 1.03
N ALA A 56 1.09 -3.34 1.02
CA ALA A 56 1.46 -2.40 2.08
C ALA A 56 0.90 -2.87 3.43
N ARG A 57 -0.40 -3.21 3.50
CA ARG A 57 -1.05 -3.73 4.71
C ARG A 57 -0.37 -4.98 5.23
N ARG A 58 -0.04 -5.94 4.36
CA ARG A 58 0.65 -7.17 4.75
C ARG A 58 2.02 -6.89 5.37
N LEU A 59 2.80 -5.98 4.78
CA LEU A 59 4.13 -5.62 5.29
C LEU A 59 4.01 -4.88 6.63
N LEU A 60 3.08 -3.93 6.74
CA LEU A 60 2.83 -3.19 7.98
C LEU A 60 2.35 -4.12 9.10
N ALA A 61 1.44 -5.05 8.83
CA ALA A 61 0.94 -6.00 9.83
C ALA A 61 2.01 -6.99 10.30
N PHE A 62 3.04 -7.24 9.48
CA PHE A 62 4.17 -8.08 9.89
C PHE A 62 5.05 -7.38 10.94
N ASP A 63 5.38 -6.10 10.74
CA ASP A 63 6.24 -5.33 11.65
C ASP A 63 5.48 -4.65 12.80
N PHE A 64 4.20 -4.32 12.59
CA PHE A 64 3.32 -3.59 13.50
C PHE A 64 1.93 -4.26 13.57
N PRO A 65 1.80 -5.46 14.16
CA PRO A 65 0.56 -6.23 14.15
C PRO A 65 -0.62 -5.57 14.88
N ASP A 66 -0.34 -4.62 15.79
CA ASP A 66 -1.36 -3.90 16.57
C ASP A 66 -1.78 -2.56 15.94
N ASP A 67 -1.12 -2.14 14.86
CA ASP A 67 -1.42 -0.87 14.19
C ASP A 67 -2.66 -1.01 13.29
N LEU A 68 -3.59 -0.06 13.41
CA LEU A 68 -4.72 0.05 12.49
C LEU A 68 -4.31 0.79 11.22
N VAL A 69 -4.72 0.26 10.06
CA VAL A 69 -4.42 0.85 8.75
C VAL A 69 -5.70 1.29 8.06
N VAL A 70 -5.77 2.58 7.71
CA VAL A 70 -6.81 3.15 6.86
C VAL A 70 -6.21 3.45 5.49
N GLY A 71 -6.73 2.80 4.46
CA GLY A 71 -6.33 2.96 3.07
C GLY A 71 -7.52 3.33 2.19
N GLU A 72 -7.23 3.82 0.99
CA GLU A 72 -8.23 4.32 0.04
C GLU A 72 -9.15 3.20 -0.48
N GLU A 73 -8.59 2.01 -0.71
CA GLU A 73 -9.28 0.91 -1.37
C GLU A 73 -10.09 0.05 -0.39
N GLN A 74 -9.53 -0.23 0.79
CA GLN A 74 -10.15 -1.14 1.75
C GLN A 74 -10.75 -0.41 2.96
N GLY A 75 -10.51 0.90 3.10
CA GLY A 75 -10.91 1.68 4.26
C GLY A 75 -10.16 1.22 5.51
N GLY A 76 -10.84 1.09 6.64
CA GLY A 76 -10.25 0.56 7.89
C GLY A 76 -10.44 -0.95 8.09
N ARG A 77 -10.60 -1.74 7.02
CA ARG A 77 -10.85 -3.20 7.14
C ARG A 77 -9.54 -3.99 7.20
N ASP A 78 -9.53 -5.04 8.03
CA ASP A 78 -8.35 -5.88 8.30
C ASP A 78 -8.20 -7.09 7.35
N ARG A 79 -8.83 -7.07 6.16
CA ARG A 79 -8.79 -8.21 5.22
C ARG A 79 -8.66 -7.79 3.77
#